data_AF-A0A9D5G5J9-F1
#
_entry.id   AF-A0A9D5G5J9-F1
#
_cell.length_a   1.000
_cell.length_b   1.000
_cell.length_c   1.000
_cell.angle_alpha   90.00
_cell.angle_beta   90.00
_cell.angle_gamma   90.00
#
_symmetry.space_group_name_H-M   'P 1'
#
loop_
_entity.id
_entity.type
_entity.pdbx_description
1 polymer ?
#
loop_
_entity_poly.entity_id
_entity_poly.type
_entity_poly.pdbx_seq_one_letter_code
_entity_poly.pdbx_strand_id
1 'polypeptide(L)'
;MIADEDLVAYDVAGRSVLLLFRRGGSTLARSGPSGTIPGHDGSGPLHFAFAIPEDTLPDWRVLLAERGVVVEATMRWPRGGTSLYFRDPDQHLVELATPGLWPMY
;
A
#
# COMPACT_ATOMS: atom_id res chain seq x y z
N MET A 1 14.12 -4.75 1.40
CA MET A 1 13.53 -4.95 0.06
C MET A 1 14.18 -6.17 -0.56
N ILE A 2 13.38 -7.05 -1.14
CA ILE A 2 13.83 -8.15 -2.01
C ILE A 2 13.23 -7.88 -3.39
N ALA A 3 14.00 -8.01 -4.46
CA ALA A 3 13.54 -7.74 -5.81
C ALA A 3 14.06 -8.80 -6.79
N ASP A 4 13.20 -9.25 -7.69
CA ASP A 4 13.54 -9.99 -8.90
C ASP A 4 12.90 -9.31 -10.13
N GLU A 5 12.89 -10.00 -11.28
CA GLU A 5 12.34 -9.44 -12.54
C GLU A 5 10.82 -9.18 -12.47
N ASP A 6 10.07 -10.01 -11.74
CA ASP A 6 8.60 -10.02 -11.74
C ASP A 6 7.99 -9.52 -10.42
N LEU A 7 8.79 -9.45 -9.35
CA LEU A 7 8.33 -9.15 -8.00
C LEU A 7 9.28 -8.20 -7.27
N VAL A 8 8.70 -7.23 -6.56
CA VAL A 8 9.37 -6.50 -5.48
C VAL A 8 8.61 -6.69 -4.17
N ALA A 9 9.32 -7.14 -3.15
CA ALA A 9 8.82 -7.27 -1.78
C ALA A 9 9.38 -6.16 -0.89
N TYR A 10 8.47 -5.34 -0.34
CA TYR A 10 8.77 -4.29 0.63
C TYR A 10 8.44 -4.78 2.04
N ASP A 11 9.40 -4.63 2.95
CA ASP A 11 9.11 -4.71 4.38
C ASP A 11 8.29 -3.49 4.79
N VAL A 12 7.19 -3.73 5.50
CA VAL A 12 6.30 -2.68 6.01
C VAL A 12 6.41 -2.71 7.52
N ALA A 13 7.37 -1.92 8.02
CA ALA A 13 7.65 -1.71 9.44
C ALA A 13 7.89 -3.02 10.24
N GLY A 14 8.44 -4.06 9.62
CA GLY A 14 8.68 -5.37 10.24
C GLY A 14 7.42 -6.12 10.66
N ARG A 15 6.23 -5.69 10.21
CA ARG A 15 4.92 -6.23 10.64
C ARG A 15 4.08 -6.77 9.51
N SER A 16 4.30 -6.27 8.29
CA SER A 16 3.67 -6.81 7.09
C SER A 16 4.60 -6.68 5.88
N VAL A 17 4.13 -7.15 4.73
CA VAL A 17 4.84 -7.08 3.46
C VAL A 17 3.91 -6.49 2.40
N LEU A 18 4.42 -5.59 1.57
CA LEU A 18 3.77 -5.18 0.32
C LEU A 18 4.50 -5.88 -0.83
N LEU A 19 3.77 -6.69 -1.57
CA LEU A 19 4.27 -7.38 -2.76
C LEU A 19 3.76 -6.65 -3.99
N LEU A 20 4.68 -6.11 -4.79
CA LEU A 20 4.38 -5.51 -6.08
C LEU A 20 4.77 -6.48 -7.18
N PHE A 21 3.79 -6.90 -7.97
CA PHE A 21 4.01 -7.77 -9.12
C PHE A 21 4.00 -6.96 -10.40
N ARG A 22 4.89 -7.30 -11.32
CA ARG A 22 4.83 -6.75 -12.69
C ARG A 22 3.49 -7.12 -13.31
N ARG A 23 2.74 -6.13 -13.80
CA ARG A 23 1.46 -6.35 -14.51
C ARG A 23 1.67 -7.32 -15.66
N GLY A 24 0.88 -8.39 -15.74
CA GLY A 24 1.02 -9.47 -16.72
C GLY A 24 2.03 -10.54 -16.35
N GLY A 25 2.87 -10.33 -15.33
CA GLY A 25 3.98 -11.21 -14.95
C GLY A 25 3.56 -12.44 -14.12
N SER A 26 2.36 -12.42 -13.54
CA SER A 26 1.85 -13.48 -12.66
C SER A 26 0.55 -14.13 -13.15
N THR A 27 0.30 -14.11 -14.47
CA THR A 27 -0.91 -14.70 -15.08
C THR A 27 -0.91 -16.23 -15.05
N LEU A 28 0.26 -16.86 -15.07
CA LEU A 28 0.44 -18.31 -15.05
C LEU A 28 0.96 -18.80 -13.71
N ALA A 29 0.66 -20.06 -13.39
CA ALA A 29 1.22 -20.72 -12.23
C ALA A 29 2.74 -20.88 -12.35
N ARG A 30 3.46 -20.63 -11.26
CA ARG A 30 4.92 -20.82 -11.16
C ARG A 30 5.22 -21.96 -10.21
N SER A 31 5.91 -22.99 -10.71
CA SER A 31 6.31 -24.16 -9.92
C SER A 31 7.78 -24.10 -9.54
N GLY A 32 8.09 -24.48 -8.30
CA GLY A 32 9.44 -24.59 -7.77
C GLY A 32 9.57 -25.77 -6.79
N PRO A 33 10.75 -25.98 -6.20
CA PRO A 33 11.01 -27.12 -5.31
C PRO A 33 10.07 -27.21 -4.10
N SER A 34 9.53 -26.06 -3.66
CA SER A 34 8.65 -25.95 -2.49
C SER A 34 7.16 -26.02 -2.83
N GLY A 35 6.81 -26.19 -4.10
CA GLY A 35 5.42 -26.26 -4.56
C GLY A 35 5.12 -25.30 -5.72
N THR A 36 3.83 -25.07 -5.95
CA THR A 36 3.33 -24.25 -7.05
C THR A 36 2.56 -23.05 -6.51
N ILE A 37 2.94 -21.86 -6.95
CA ILE A 37 2.19 -20.62 -6.74
C ILE A 37 1.21 -20.48 -7.90
N PRO A 38 -0.11 -20.49 -7.69
CA PRO A 38 -1.09 -20.26 -8.75
C PRO A 38 -0.92 -18.86 -9.38
N GLY A 39 -1.38 -18.69 -10.61
CA GLY A 39 -1.49 -17.36 -11.22
C GLY A 39 -2.36 -16.45 -10.35
N HIS A 40 -1.93 -15.22 -10.14
CA HIS A 40 -2.51 -14.27 -9.18
C HIS A 40 -2.34 -12.81 -9.63
N ASP A 41 -2.29 -12.59 -10.94
CA ASP A 41 -2.27 -11.24 -11.50
C ASP A 41 -3.55 -10.46 -11.17
N GLY A 42 -3.46 -9.14 -11.25
CA GLY A 42 -4.54 -8.22 -10.94
C GLY A 42 -4.81 -7.23 -12.08
N SER A 43 -6.03 -6.71 -12.14
CA SER A 43 -6.41 -5.67 -13.11
C SER A 43 -7.24 -4.57 -12.48
N GLY A 44 -7.03 -3.34 -12.93
CA GLY A 44 -7.75 -2.16 -12.45
C GLY A 44 -7.18 -1.53 -11.17
N PRO A 45 -7.78 -0.43 -10.69
CA PRO A 45 -7.35 0.22 -9.47
C PRO A 45 -7.59 -0.66 -8.24
N LEU A 46 -6.55 -0.84 -7.43
CA LEU A 46 -6.63 -1.48 -6.12
C LEU A 46 -6.64 -0.43 -5.01
N HIS A 47 -7.08 -0.80 -3.81
CA HIS A 47 -6.99 0.03 -2.62
C HIS A 47 -6.26 -0.72 -1.51
N PHE A 48 -5.26 -0.08 -0.93
CA PHE A 48 -4.55 -0.57 0.24
C PHE A 48 -4.22 0.57 1.19
N ALA A 49 -4.02 0.24 2.47
CA ALA A 49 -3.78 1.20 3.53
C ALA A 49 -2.51 0.86 4.32
N PHE A 50 -1.73 1.89 4.62
CA PHE A 50 -0.65 1.82 5.60
C PHE A 50 -1.09 2.45 6.92
N ALA A 51 -0.80 1.73 7.99
CA ALA A 51 -0.89 2.25 9.34
C ALA A 51 0.27 3.22 9.60
N ILE A 52 -0.05 4.45 10.03
CA ILE A 52 0.95 5.45 10.43
C ILE A 52 0.66 5.97 11.84
N PRO A 53 1.68 6.33 12.64
CA PRO A 53 1.46 7.06 13.89
C PRO A 53 0.78 8.42 13.66
N GLU A 54 -0.11 8.84 14.55
CA GLU A 54 -0.85 10.09 14.42
C GLU A 54 0.06 11.33 14.40
N ASP A 55 1.10 11.32 15.21
CA ASP A 55 2.10 12.39 15.33
C ASP A 55 2.93 12.59 14.04
N THR A 56 3.02 11.58 13.18
CA THR A 56 3.70 11.66 11.87
C THR A 56 2.82 12.20 10.74
N LEU A 57 1.51 12.37 10.97
CA LEU A 57 0.57 12.83 9.95
C LEU A 57 0.96 14.17 9.30
N PRO A 58 1.43 15.20 10.04
CA PRO A 58 1.91 16.45 9.43
C PRO A 58 3.10 16.23 8.49
N ASP A 59 4.07 15.39 8.89
CA ASP A 59 5.27 15.11 8.12
C ASP A 59 4.93 14.40 6.81
N TRP A 60 3.97 13.47 6.84
CA TRP A 60 3.47 12.82 5.63
C TRP A 60 2.85 13.80 4.64
N ARG A 61 2.11 14.81 5.12
CA ARG A 61 1.53 15.83 4.22
C ARG A 61 2.62 16.64 3.53
N VAL A 62 3.67 17.03 4.27
CA VAL A 62 4.82 17.76 3.72
C VAL A 62 5.52 16.89 2.69
N LEU A 63 5.86 15.66 3.05
CA LEU A 63 6.58 14.74 2.17
C LEU A 63 5.80 14.48 0.87
N LEU A 64 4.49 14.21 0.94
CA LEU A 64 3.67 14.00 -0.25
C LEU A 64 3.68 15.23 -1.15
N ALA A 65 3.52 16.43 -0.59
CA ALA A 65 3.56 17.67 -1.34
C ALA A 65 4.93 17.92 -2.00
N GLU A 66 6.03 17.70 -1.27
CA GLU A 66 7.40 17.83 -1.80
C GLU A 66 7.69 16.86 -2.95
N ARG A 67 7.05 15.68 -2.93
CA ARG A 67 7.13 14.69 -4.01
C ARG A 67 6.13 14.92 -5.13
N GLY A 68 5.35 15.98 -5.08
CA GLY A 68 4.31 16.29 -6.08
C GLY A 68 3.15 15.30 -6.07
N VAL A 69 2.96 14.56 -4.97
CA VAL A 69 1.84 13.63 -4.80
C VAL A 69 0.64 14.38 -4.25
N VAL A 70 -0.43 14.44 -5.04
CA VAL A 70 -1.67 15.11 -4.67
C VAL A 70 -2.47 14.22 -3.72
N VAL A 71 -2.81 14.77 -2.56
CA VAL A 71 -3.80 14.16 -1.66
C VAL A 71 -5.19 14.41 -2.23
N GLU A 72 -5.86 13.35 -2.70
CA GLU A 72 -7.21 13.39 -3.26
C GLU A 72 -8.26 13.67 -2.17
N ALA A 73 -8.09 13.10 -0.97
CA ALA A 73 -9.04 13.27 0.12
C ALA A 73 -8.38 13.17 1.51
N THR A 74 -9.00 13.82 2.49
CA THR A 74 -8.73 13.63 3.91
C THR A 74 -10.04 13.30 4.62
N MET A 75 -10.05 12.22 5.41
CA MET A 75 -11.19 11.84 6.25
C MET A 75 -10.82 11.97 7.73
N ARG A 76 -11.74 12.48 8.55
CA ARG A 76 -11.66 12.39 10.02
C ARG A 76 -12.79 11.48 10.48
N TRP A 77 -12.44 10.46 11.23
CA TRP A 77 -13.36 9.40 11.64
C TRP A 77 -13.93 9.67 13.04
N PRO A 78 -15.14 9.18 13.36
CA PRO A 78 -15.79 9.44 14.65
C PRO A 78 -14.99 9.01 15.88
N ARG A 79 -14.08 8.03 15.73
CA ARG A 79 -13.23 7.51 16.80
C ARG A 79 -11.87 8.24 16.92
N GLY A 80 -11.67 9.32 16.18
CA GLY A 80 -10.51 10.20 16.27
C GLY A 80 -9.46 10.00 15.16
N GLY A 81 -9.50 8.87 14.45
CA GLY A 81 -8.53 8.60 13.39
C GLY A 81 -8.68 9.50 12.17
N THR A 82 -7.59 9.65 11.42
CA THR A 82 -7.52 10.42 10.18
C THR A 82 -6.95 9.58 9.06
N SER A 83 -7.54 9.68 7.87
CA SER A 83 -7.02 9.06 6.64
C SER A 83 -6.60 10.12 5.63
N LEU A 84 -5.48 9.89 4.96
CA LEU A 84 -5.08 10.58 3.73
C LEU A 84 -5.19 9.61 2.56
N TYR A 85 -5.81 10.05 1.46
CA TYR A 85 -5.94 9.26 0.24
C TYR A 85 -5.20 9.93 -0.91
N PHE A 86 -4.44 9.16 -1.69
CA PHE A 86 -3.74 9.61 -2.89
C PHE A 86 -3.51 8.46 -3.88
N ARG A 87 -2.96 8.76 -5.06
CA ARG A 87 -2.67 7.76 -6.10
C ARG A 87 -1.20 7.41 -6.15
N ASP A 88 -0.92 6.14 -6.34
CA ASP A 88 0.39 5.69 -6.82
C ASP A 88 0.51 5.89 -8.36
N PRO A 89 1.69 5.62 -8.95
CA PRO A 89 1.89 5.74 -10.39
C PRO A 89 0.96 4.87 -11.24
N ASP A 90 0.48 3.74 -10.71
CA ASP A 90 -0.45 2.82 -11.37
C ASP A 90 -1.93 3.14 -11.10
N GLN A 91 -2.21 4.29 -10.47
CA GLN A 91 -3.54 4.79 -10.11
C GLN A 91 -4.27 3.95 -9.04
N HIS A 92 -3.54 3.14 -8.28
CA HIS A 92 -4.08 2.51 -7.08
C HIS A 92 -4.34 3.57 -6.00
N LEU A 93 -5.42 3.39 -5.24
CA LEU A 93 -5.76 4.26 -4.13
C LEU A 93 -4.94 3.85 -2.91
N VAL A 94 -4.01 4.71 -2.51
CA VAL A 94 -3.19 4.53 -1.31
C VAL A 94 -3.83 5.31 -0.17
N GLU A 95 -3.98 4.65 0.97
CA GLU A 95 -4.42 5.27 2.21
C GLU A 95 -3.30 5.29 3.25
N LEU A 96 -3.08 6.44 3.89
CA LEU A 96 -2.37 6.53 5.16
C LEU A 96 -3.39 6.72 6.27
N ALA A 97 -3.49 5.74 7.17
CA ALA A 97 -4.47 5.71 8.24
C ALA A 97 -3.78 5.86 9.60
N THR A 98 -4.26 6.76 10.45
CA THR A 98 -3.84 6.87 11.85
C THR A 98 -4.70 5.96 12.76
N PRO A 99 -4.29 5.68 14.00
CA PRO A 99 -5.13 4.97 14.96
C PRO A 99 -6.48 5.67 15.18
N GLY A 100 -7.51 4.90 15.54
CA GLY A 100 -8.87 5.40 15.74
C GLY A 100 -9.75 5.35 14.49
N LEU A 101 -9.38 4.55 13.49
CA LEU A 101 -10.25 4.21 12.35
C LEU A 101 -11.19 3.06 12.70
N TRP A 102 -10.64 1.97 13.23
CA TRP A 102 -11.34 0.70 13.47
C TRP A 102 -11.28 0.32 14.94
N PRO A 103 -12.24 -0.44 15.51
CA PRO A 103 -12.16 -0.87 16.90
C PRO A 103 -10.82 -1.49 17.30
N MET A 104 -10.17 -2.18 16.35
CA MET A 104 -8.87 -2.84 16.51
C MET A 104 -7.65 -2.00 16.07
N TYR A 105 -7.86 -0.78 15.55
CA TYR A 105 -6.81 0.13 15.08
C TYR A 105 -7.18 1.61 15.28
#